data_AF-A0A651FY33-F1
#
_entry.id   AF-A0A651FY33-F1
#
_cell.length_a   1.000
_cell.length_b   1.000
_cell.length_c   1.000
_cell.angle_alpha   90.00
_cell.angle_beta   90.00
_cell.angle_gamma   90.00
#
_symmetry.space_group_name_H-M   'P 1'
#
loop_
_entity.id
_entity.type
_entity.pdbx_description
1 polymer ?
#
loop_
_entity_poly.entity_id
_entity_poly.type
_entity_poly.pdbx_seq_one_letter_code
_entity_poly.pdbx_strand_id
1 'polypeptide(L)'
;QVIIDACAQSRYLHVLAPQGAMYAFVGINTDIFPDFSDEQFAMDLLEQKHVLLAPGTSFNVPYHNYFRMTLLPEEKQMREVFLRINELLHDYELQLRRSSNH
;
A
#
# COMPACT_ATOMS: atom_id res chain seq x y z
N GLN A 1 -10.30 -11.58 -7.58
CA GLN A 1 -8.83 -11.66 -7.82
C GLN A 1 -8.20 -11.04 -6.60
N VAL A 2 -7.33 -11.76 -5.88
CA VAL A 2 -6.95 -11.45 -4.49
C VAL A 2 -6.60 -9.98 -4.23
N ILE A 3 -5.85 -9.33 -5.12
CA ILE A 3 -5.49 -7.91 -4.99
C ILE A 3 -6.73 -7.01 -4.96
N ILE A 4 -7.67 -7.21 -5.90
CA ILE A 4 -8.90 -6.43 -5.99
C ILE A 4 -9.73 -6.65 -4.74
N ASP A 5 -9.87 -7.91 -4.32
CA ASP A 5 -10.68 -8.28 -3.15
C ASP A 5 -10.09 -7.70 -1.85
N ALA A 6 -8.75 -7.73 -1.72
CA ALA A 6 -8.06 -7.16 -0.56
C ALA A 6 -8.11 -5.63 -0.51
N CYS A 7 -7.99 -4.96 -1.66
CA CYS A 7 -8.14 -3.51 -1.72
C CYS A 7 -9.57 -3.08 -1.40
N ALA A 8 -10.58 -3.79 -1.93
CA ALA A 8 -11.99 -3.52 -1.63
C ALA A 8 -12.36 -3.70 -0.14
N GLN A 9 -11.60 -4.51 0.60
CA GLN A 9 -11.77 -4.73 2.05
C GLN A 9 -10.99 -3.74 2.91
N SER A 10 -10.09 -2.95 2.31
CA SER A 10 -9.31 -1.95 3.02
C SER A 10 -9.89 -0.56 2.81
N ARG A 11 -10.08 0.18 3.91
CA ARG A 11 -10.44 1.61 3.84
C ARG A 11 -9.27 2.52 3.41
N TYR A 12 -8.05 2.00 3.43
CA TYR A 12 -6.83 2.76 3.15
C TYR A 12 -6.37 2.60 1.70
N LEU A 13 -6.89 1.61 0.96
CA LEU A 13 -6.36 1.20 -0.33
C LEU A 13 -7.42 1.31 -1.44
N HIS A 14 -6.95 1.60 -2.64
CA HIS A 14 -7.69 1.41 -3.88
C HIS A 14 -6.78 0.75 -4.91
N VAL A 15 -7.35 0.17 -5.96
CA VAL A 15 -6.58 -0.52 -7.00
C VAL A 15 -6.97 -0.03 -8.38
N LEU A 16 -5.96 0.16 -9.23
CA LEU A 16 -6.15 0.28 -10.67
C LEU A 16 -6.06 -1.13 -11.26
N ALA A 17 -7.19 -1.63 -11.76
CA ALA A 17 -7.28 -2.99 -12.26
C ALA A 17 -6.30 -3.21 -13.44
N PRO A 18 -5.54 -4.30 -13.46
CA PRO A 18 -4.59 -4.58 -14.52
C PRO A 18 -5.30 -4.85 -15.85
N GLN A 19 -4.95 -4.10 -16.90
CA GLN A 19 -5.45 -4.31 -18.27
C GLN A 19 -4.66 -5.42 -19.02
N GLY A 20 -4.41 -6.55 -18.36
CA GLY A 20 -3.66 -7.67 -18.95
C GLY A 20 -2.15 -7.71 -18.67
N ALA A 21 -1.67 -6.87 -17.74
CA ALA A 21 -0.28 -6.89 -17.27
C ALA A 21 -0.09 -7.79 -16.03
N MET A 22 1.15 -8.27 -15.80
CA MET A 22 1.52 -9.06 -14.61
C MET A 22 1.64 -8.26 -13.30
N TYR A 23 1.21 -7.00 -13.30
CA TYR A 23 1.37 -6.07 -12.18
C TYR A 23 0.07 -5.33 -11.90
N ALA A 24 -0.20 -5.07 -10.62
CA ALA A 24 -1.24 -4.15 -10.19
C ALA A 24 -0.62 -2.91 -9.55
N PHE A 25 -1.28 -1.77 -9.75
CA PHE A 25 -0.98 -0.53 -9.03
C PHE A 25 -2.00 -0.37 -7.91
N VAL A 26 -1.50 -0.36 -6.68
CA VAL A 26 -2.30 -0.13 -5.47
C VAL A 26 -2.01 1.28 -5.01
N GLY A 27 -3.06 2.06 -4.84
CA GLY A 27 -3.00 3.43 -4.34
C GLY A 27 -3.41 3.51 -2.88
N ILE A 28 -2.86 4.49 -2.20
CA ILE A 28 -3.21 4.88 -0.83
C ILE A 28 -4.26 5.99 -0.89
N ASN A 29 -5.24 5.87 0.01
CA ASN A 29 -6.26 6.89 0.21
C ASN A 29 -5.67 8.14 0.88
N THR A 30 -5.42 9.16 0.08
CA THR A 30 -4.82 10.44 0.50
C THR A 30 -5.76 11.32 1.32
N ASP A 31 -7.07 11.04 1.35
CA ASP A 31 -7.99 11.74 2.25
C ASP A 31 -7.71 11.39 3.72
N ILE A 32 -7.12 10.20 3.96
CA ILE A 32 -6.66 9.76 5.28
C ILE A 32 -5.20 10.15 5.51
N PHE A 33 -4.36 10.05 4.47
CA PHE A 33 -2.92 10.32 4.51
C PHE A 33 -2.52 11.40 3.50
N PRO A 34 -2.76 12.70 3.78
CA PRO A 34 -2.52 13.77 2.81
C PRO A 34 -1.05 13.95 2.44
N ASP A 35 -0.13 13.72 3.39
CA ASP A 35 1.32 13.87 3.21
C ASP A 35 2.04 12.50 3.07
N PHE A 36 1.37 11.54 2.43
CA PHE A 36 1.91 10.19 2.30
C PHE A 36 3.17 10.14 1.42
N SER A 37 4.17 9.35 1.84
CA SER A 37 5.38 9.04 1.08
C SER A 37 5.46 7.53 0.82
N ASP A 38 5.30 7.12 -0.43
CA ASP A 38 5.44 5.73 -0.87
C ASP A 38 6.84 5.17 -0.66
N GLU A 39 7.88 5.99 -0.78
CA GLU A 39 9.26 5.61 -0.49
C GLU A 39 9.45 5.26 0.98
N GLN A 40 9.00 6.14 1.89
CA GLN A 40 9.10 5.88 3.33
C GLN A 40 8.25 4.67 3.71
N PHE A 41 7.03 4.56 3.17
CA PHE A 41 6.17 3.43 3.43
C PHE A 41 6.76 2.11 2.95
N ALA A 42 7.38 2.09 1.76
CA ALA A 42 8.05 0.89 1.25
C ALA A 42 9.23 0.47 2.14
N MET A 43 9.98 1.45 2.67
CA MET A 43 11.07 1.18 3.62
C MET A 43 10.55 0.64 4.95
N ASP A 44 9.56 1.29 5.55
CA ASP A 44 8.96 0.87 6.81
C ASP A 44 8.34 -0.52 6.70
N LEU A 45 7.69 -0.83 5.58
CA LEU A 45 7.10 -2.13 5.35
C LEU A 45 8.17 -3.23 5.18
N LEU A 46 9.31 -2.91 4.56
CA LEU A 46 10.44 -3.81 4.49
C LEU A 46 11.05 -4.06 5.87
N GLU A 47 11.31 -3.00 6.64
CA GLU A 47 12.00 -3.08 7.93
C GLU A 47 11.12 -3.70 9.03
N GLN A 48 9.85 -3.31 9.10
CA GLN A 48 8.95 -3.68 10.19
C GLN A 48 8.11 -4.92 9.89
N LYS A 49 7.76 -5.12 8.61
CA LYS A 49 6.84 -6.19 8.19
C LYS A 49 7.48 -7.22 7.25
N HIS A 50 8.74 -7.03 6.87
CA HIS A 50 9.48 -7.90 5.96
C HIS A 50 8.78 -8.11 4.62
N VAL A 51 8.11 -7.08 4.10
CA VAL A 51 7.49 -7.09 2.78
C VAL A 51 8.18 -6.04 1.91
N LEU A 52 8.77 -6.49 0.81
CA LEU A 52 9.39 -5.63 -0.19
C LEU A 52 8.37 -5.23 -1.26
N LEU A 53 8.19 -3.92 -1.45
CA LEU A 53 7.34 -3.34 -2.51
C LEU A 53 8.16 -2.33 -3.32
N ALA A 54 7.74 -2.11 -4.58
CA ALA A 54 8.29 -1.05 -5.41
C ALA A 54 7.43 0.22 -5.26
N PRO A 55 7.98 1.34 -4.74
CA PRO A 55 7.24 2.60 -4.68
C PRO A 55 6.93 3.12 -6.09
N GLY A 56 5.83 3.85 -6.21
CA GLY A 56 5.35 4.41 -7.46
C GLY A 56 6.31 5.46 -8.03
N THR A 57 6.94 6.26 -7.17
CA THR A 57 7.95 7.26 -7.55
C THR A 57 9.11 6.69 -8.37
N SER A 58 9.44 5.41 -8.20
CA SER A 58 10.47 4.71 -8.98
C SER A 58 10.17 4.65 -10.48
N PHE A 59 8.95 5.01 -10.91
CA PHE A 59 8.52 5.04 -12.31
C PHE A 59 8.46 6.47 -12.91
N ASN A 60 9.07 7.46 -12.25
CA ASN A 60 9.16 8.86 -12.71
C ASN A 60 7.78 9.51 -12.94
N VAL A 61 6.88 9.30 -11.98
CA VAL A 61 5.50 9.80 -11.96
C VAL A 61 5.35 10.92 -10.91
N PRO A 62 4.39 11.85 -11.07
CA PRO A 62 4.25 12.99 -10.16
C PRO A 62 3.50 12.66 -8.85
N TYR A 63 2.98 11.44 -8.70
CA TYR A 63 2.25 11.01 -7.51
C TYR A 63 3.14 10.16 -6.59
N HIS A 64 2.91 10.27 -5.29
CA HIS A 64 3.73 9.66 -4.22
C HIS A 64 2.96 8.66 -3.36
N ASN A 65 1.77 8.24 -3.80
CA ASN A 65 0.83 7.45 -3.01
C ASN A 65 0.47 6.11 -3.64
N TYR A 66 1.32 5.58 -4.52
CA TYR A 66 1.09 4.30 -5.18
C TYR A 66 2.28 3.37 -4.99
N PHE A 67 2.04 2.08 -5.05
CA PHE A 67 3.07 1.06 -5.17
C PHE A 67 2.67 -0.01 -6.17
N ARG A 68 3.68 -0.65 -6.75
CA ARG A 68 3.50 -1.72 -7.75
C ARG A 68 3.68 -3.07 -7.09
N MET A 69 2.72 -3.96 -7.31
CA MET A 69 2.77 -5.36 -6.85
C MET A 69 2.77 -6.31 -8.04
N THR A 70 3.62 -7.34 -7.98
CA THR A 70 3.60 -8.48 -8.90
C THR A 70 2.48 -9.45 -8.53
N LEU A 71 1.82 -10.01 -9.54
CA LEU A 71 0.77 -11.02 -9.38
C LEU A 71 1.30 -12.46 -9.19
N LEU A 72 2.58 -12.61 -8.84
CA LEU A 72 3.28 -13.90 -8.81
C LEU A 72 3.15 -14.73 -7.50
N PRO A 73 2.92 -14.15 -6.31
CA PRO A 73 2.77 -14.94 -5.09
C PRO A 73 1.49 -15.79 -5.07
N GLU A 74 1.50 -16.89 -4.31
CA GLU A 74 0.29 -17.67 -4.02
C GLU A 74 -0.76 -16.80 -3.30
N GLU A 75 -2.04 -17.10 -3.50
CA GLU A 75 -3.15 -16.35 -2.91
C GLU A 75 -3.01 -16.15 -1.39
N LYS A 76 -2.60 -17.19 -0.66
CA LYS A 76 -2.40 -17.11 0.79
C LYS A 76 -1.31 -16.10 1.17
N GLN A 77 -0.20 -16.09 0.44
CA GLN A 77 0.89 -15.13 0.68
C GLN A 77 0.45 -13.71 0.36
N MET A 78 -0.33 -13.53 -0.71
CA MET A 78 -0.87 -12.21 -1.05
C MET A 78 -1.81 -11.68 0.03
N ARG A 79 -2.69 -12.52 0.58
CA ARG A 79 -3.55 -12.14 1.72
C ARG A 79 -2.76 -11.70 2.93
N GLU A 80 -1.68 -12.41 3.27
CA GLU A 80 -0.76 -12.07 4.36
C GLU A 80 -0.06 -10.72 4.10
N VAL A 81 0.40 -10.48 2.87
CA VAL A 81 1.01 -9.20 2.48
C VAL A 81 0.02 -8.04 2.69
N PHE A 82 -1.24 -8.19 2.23
CA PHE A 82 -2.26 -7.16 2.44
C PHE A 82 -2.62 -6.95 3.90
N LEU A 83 -2.61 -8.01 4.73
CA LEU A 83 -2.79 -7.88 6.17
C LEU A 83 -1.71 -6.97 6.77
N ARG A 84 -0.44 -7.24 6.48
CA ARG A 84 0.70 -6.45 6.96
C ARG A 84 0.69 -4.99 6.49
N ILE A 85 0.29 -4.76 5.24
CA ILE A 85 0.07 -3.41 4.69
C ILE A 85 -0.99 -2.67 5.51
N ASN A 86 -2.13 -3.32 5.78
CA ASN A 86 -3.20 -2.70 6.55
C ASN A 86 -2.80 -2.42 8.01
N GLU A 87 -2.03 -3.31 8.63
CA GLU A 87 -1.49 -3.08 9.98
C GLU A 87 -0.60 -1.82 10.02
N LEU A 88 0.36 -1.70 9.11
CA LEU A 88 1.26 -0.54 9.08
C LEU A 88 0.50 0.77 8.81
N LEU A 89 -0.46 0.75 7.88
CA LEU A 89 -1.31 1.92 7.61
C LEU A 89 -2.19 2.29 8.80
N HIS A 90 -2.66 1.30 9.56
CA HIS A 90 -3.40 1.57 10.80
C HIS A 90 -2.51 2.23 11.86
N ASP A 91 -1.25 1.77 12.00
CA ASP A 91 -0.28 2.40 12.90
C ASP A 91 -0.02 3.86 12.52
N TYR A 92 0.11 4.17 11.22
CA TYR A 92 0.22 5.55 10.72
C TYR A 92 -1.02 6.39 11.07
N GLU A 93 -2.22 5.86 10.89
CA GLU A 93 -3.46 6.57 11.23
C GLU A 93 -3.53 6.90 12.73
N LEU A 94 -3.14 5.96 13.59
CA LEU A 94 -3.07 6.19 15.04
C LEU A 94 -2.06 7.28 15.41
N GLN A 95 -0.91 7.32 14.74
CA GLN A 95 0.11 8.35 14.93
C GLN A 95 -0.43 9.73 14.50
N LEU A 96 -1.05 9.84 13.33
CA LEU A 96 -1.65 11.10 12.84
C LEU A 96 -2.70 11.65 13.81
N ARG A 97 -3.55 10.78 14.36
CA ARG A 97 -4.55 11.17 15.36
C ARG A 97 -3.94 11.66 16.67
N ARG A 98 -2.78 11.12 17.08
CA ARG A 98 -2.06 11.57 18.29
C ARG A 98 -1.40 12.93 18.08
N SER A 99 -0.85 13.16 16.90
CA SER A 99 -0.23 14.43 16.51
C SER A 99 -1.26 15.55 16.33
N SER A 100 -2.48 15.23 15.91
CA SER A 100 -3.57 16.21 15.74
C SER A 100 -4.26 16.62 17.05
N ASN A 101 -4.02 15.89 18.14
CA ASN A 101 -4.56 16.17 19.47
C ASN A 101 -3.59 16.99 20.36
N HIS A 102 -2.47 17.46 19.79
CA HIS A 102 -1.52 18.38 20.41
C HIS A 102 -1.49 19.69 19.61
#